data_AF-A0A1A7TZP9-F1
#
_entry.id   AF-A0A1A7TZP9-F1
#
_cell.length_a   1.000
_cell.length_b   1.000
_cell.length_c   1.000
_cell.angle_alpha   90.00
_cell.angle_beta   90.00
_cell.angle_gamma   90.00
#
_symmetry.space_group_name_H-M   'P 1'
#
loop_
_entity.id
_entity.type
_entity.pdbx_description
1 polymer ?
#
loop_
_entity_poly.entity_id
_entity_poly.type
_entity_poly.pdbx_seq_one_letter_code
_entity_poly.pdbx_strand_id
1 'polypeptide(L)'
;MRFFTTFTIIMIAVLFIFLDIAKRNTAFLLYRVLLRAGLITFISIVGFFLFTVIVFIWRTPAPPLPEITYGEFPFRLEYELNEELHVIEDTLIVEFDGFGMNEGIGRYRRWTSRLASGEDLVLLLEVSDNKQIFYFPGPANYYMGDRLNGYNHTFPSASFIERERGITRRDILHDKELLEQFGPLDQNTINEEELLNQYNIRLVNWEISEPIVNNFGD
;
A
#
# COMPACT_ATOMS: atom_id res chain seq x y z
N MET A 1 -1.41 14.78 1.49
CA MET A 1 -1.99 16.16 1.45
C MET A 1 -1.07 17.25 2.03
N ARG A 2 -0.33 17.00 3.12
CA ARG A 2 0.52 18.01 3.80
C ARG A 2 1.68 18.59 2.97
N PHE A 3 2.20 17.84 1.99
CA PHE A 3 3.29 18.31 1.12
C PHE A 3 2.86 19.46 0.20
N PHE A 4 1.63 19.39 -0.34
CA PHE A 4 1.05 20.44 -1.18
C PHE A 4 0.83 21.73 -0.39
N THR A 5 0.36 21.64 0.85
CA THR A 5 0.16 22.82 1.70
C THR A 5 1.50 23.51 2.04
N THR A 6 2.54 22.75 2.36
CA THR A 6 3.86 23.34 2.67
C THR A 6 4.51 23.98 1.44
N PHE A 7 4.40 23.33 0.28
CA PHE A 7 4.89 23.90 -0.99
C PHE A 7 4.17 25.20 -1.37
N THR A 8 2.85 25.24 -1.18
CA THR A 8 2.04 26.44 -1.48
C THR A 8 2.39 27.61 -0.55
N ILE A 9 2.61 27.33 0.74
CA ILE A 9 3.01 28.34 1.74
C ILE A 9 4.41 28.88 1.43
N ILE A 10 5.37 28.03 1.06
CA ILE A 10 6.71 28.45 0.67
C ILE A 10 6.65 29.33 -0.59
N MET A 11 5.84 28.96 -1.59
CA MET A 11 5.67 29.75 -2.81
C MET A 11 5.08 31.14 -2.53
N ILE A 12 4.10 31.23 -1.63
CA ILE A 12 3.51 32.50 -1.20
C ILE A 12 4.52 33.35 -0.41
N ALA A 13 5.29 32.73 0.48
CA ALA A 13 6.33 33.44 1.25
C ALA A 13 7.45 33.98 0.36
N VAL A 14 7.89 33.18 -0.63
CA VAL A 14 8.84 33.61 -1.66
C VAL A 14 8.26 34.79 -2.46
N LEU A 15 6.99 34.72 -2.87
CA LEU A 15 6.30 35.84 -3.53
C LEU A 15 6.36 37.13 -2.70
N PHE A 16 6.11 37.07 -1.39
CA PHE A 16 6.16 38.24 -0.51
C PHE A 16 7.57 38.80 -0.32
N ILE A 17 8.60 37.96 -0.18
CA ILE A 17 9.99 38.41 -0.07
C ILE A 17 10.43 39.12 -1.37
N PHE A 18 10.06 38.59 -2.53
CA PHE A 18 10.32 39.23 -3.81
C PHE A 18 9.53 40.54 -4.00
N LEU A 19 8.32 40.65 -3.43
CA LEU A 19 7.54 41.89 -3.42
C LEU A 19 8.19 42.98 -2.55
N ASP A 20 8.86 42.62 -1.45
CA ASP A 20 9.45 43.58 -0.51
C ASP A 20 10.81 44.13 -1.00
N ILE A 21 11.66 43.27 -1.56
CA ILE A 21 12.91 43.68 -2.26
C ILE A 21 12.60 44.60 -3.46
N ALA A 22 11.36 44.52 -3.97
CA ALA A 22 10.89 45.25 -5.14
C ALA A 22 10.38 46.69 -4.89
N LYS A 23 10.57 47.30 -3.71
CA LYS A 23 10.07 48.66 -3.44
C LYS A 23 11.05 49.81 -3.75
N ARG A 24 12.35 49.53 -3.98
CA ARG A 24 13.42 50.55 -3.78
C ARG A 24 14.01 51.28 -5.00
N ASN A 25 13.65 50.99 -6.25
CA ASN A 25 14.25 51.65 -7.44
C ASN A 25 13.37 51.53 -8.72
N THR A 26 13.21 52.62 -9.49
CA THR A 26 12.34 52.71 -10.69
C THR A 26 12.96 52.12 -11.96
N ALA A 27 14.29 52.10 -12.11
CA ALA A 27 14.99 51.39 -13.19
C ALA A 27 14.78 49.86 -13.15
N PHE A 28 14.33 49.34 -12.01
CA PHE A 28 13.99 47.93 -11.80
C PHE A 28 12.53 47.59 -12.12
N LEU A 29 11.69 48.58 -12.47
CA LEU A 29 10.26 48.39 -12.69
C LEU A 29 9.98 47.45 -13.88
N LEU A 30 10.64 47.67 -15.02
CA LEU A 30 10.48 46.85 -16.22
C LEU A 30 10.94 45.40 -15.97
N TYR A 31 12.08 45.23 -15.30
CA TYR A 31 12.60 43.92 -14.93
C TYR A 31 11.64 43.15 -13.99
N ARG A 32 11.01 43.84 -13.04
CA ARG A 32 9.99 43.25 -12.15
C ARG A 32 8.72 42.85 -12.89
N VAL A 33 8.28 43.67 -13.85
CA VAL A 33 7.11 43.35 -14.69
C VAL A 33 7.40 42.10 -15.53
N LEU A 34 8.60 42.02 -16.14
CA LEU A 34 9.02 40.86 -16.93
C LEU A 34 9.17 39.60 -16.07
N LEU A 35 9.73 39.70 -14.86
CA LEU A 35 9.81 38.57 -13.93
C LEU A 35 8.43 38.07 -13.49
N ARG A 36 7.49 38.97 -13.18
CA ARG A 36 6.12 38.60 -12.81
C ARG A 36 5.39 37.97 -13.98
N ALA A 37 5.51 38.53 -15.18
CA ALA A 37 4.93 37.97 -16.39
C ALA A 37 5.51 36.58 -16.69
N GLY A 38 6.83 36.41 -16.55
CA GLY A 38 7.51 35.12 -16.70
C GLY A 38 7.03 34.08 -15.68
N LEU A 39 6.90 34.47 -14.40
CA LEU A 39 6.40 33.59 -13.35
C LEU A 39 4.94 33.18 -13.57
N ILE A 40 4.06 34.12 -13.95
CA ILE A 40 2.66 33.84 -14.27
C ILE A 40 2.57 32.89 -15.46
N THR A 41 3.40 33.11 -16.49
CA THR A 41 3.46 32.25 -17.67
C THR A 41 3.92 30.84 -17.29
N PHE A 42 4.97 30.73 -16.47
CA PHE A 42 5.46 29.45 -15.97
C PHE A 42 4.40 28.70 -15.15
N ILE A 43 3.74 29.36 -14.20
CA ILE A 43 2.65 28.78 -13.40
C ILE A 43 1.50 28.34 -14.31
N SER A 44 1.17 29.13 -15.33
CA SER A 44 0.09 28.78 -16.28
C SER A 44 0.44 27.54 -17.10
N ILE A 45 1.69 27.41 -17.57
CA ILE A 45 2.16 26.23 -18.31
C ILE A 45 2.15 25.00 -17.42
N VAL A 46 2.71 25.10 -16.20
CA VAL A 46 2.74 23.99 -15.23
C VAL A 46 1.31 23.60 -14.82
N GLY A 47 0.46 24.59 -14.53
CA GLY A 47 -0.93 24.37 -14.17
C GLY A 47 -1.73 23.70 -15.29
N PHE A 48 -1.55 24.12 -16.54
CA PHE A 48 -2.16 23.47 -17.70
C PHE A 48 -1.69 22.03 -17.86
N PHE A 49 -0.38 21.77 -17.71
CA PHE A 49 0.18 20.42 -17.79
C PHE A 49 -0.36 19.52 -16.66
N LEU A 50 -0.43 20.01 -15.42
CA LEU A 50 -1.01 19.25 -14.31
C LEU A 50 -2.51 18.99 -14.54
N PHE A 51 -3.24 19.98 -15.07
CA PHE A 51 -4.65 19.81 -15.41
C PHE A 51 -4.87 18.74 -16.49
N THR A 52 -4.07 18.73 -17.55
CA THR A 52 -4.19 17.69 -18.60
C THR A 52 -3.87 16.29 -18.06
N VAL A 53 -2.87 16.16 -17.17
CA VAL A 53 -2.56 14.89 -16.49
C VAL A 53 -3.75 14.43 -15.62
N ILE A 54 -4.35 15.31 -14.82
CA ILE A 54 -5.51 14.97 -13.97
C ILE A 54 -6.69 14.52 -14.83
N VAL A 55 -7.00 15.25 -15.92
CA VAL A 55 -8.09 14.90 -16.84
C VAL A 55 -7.83 13.54 -17.50
N PHE A 56 -6.59 13.27 -17.90
CA PHE A 56 -6.20 12.00 -18.50
C PHE A 56 -6.40 10.83 -17.51
N ILE A 57 -5.94 10.99 -16.26
CA ILE A 57 -6.13 10.01 -15.19
C ILE A 57 -7.63 9.77 -14.94
N TRP A 58 -8.44 10.82 -14.88
CA TRP A 58 -9.90 10.70 -14.66
C TRP A 58 -10.63 9.97 -15.78
N ARG A 59 -10.14 10.08 -17.02
CA ARG A 59 -10.74 9.44 -18.20
C ARG A 59 -10.30 7.99 -18.41
N THR A 60 -9.38 7.47 -17.61
CA THR A 60 -9.05 6.04 -17.70
C THR A 60 -10.28 5.21 -17.36
N PRO A 61 -10.73 4.31 -18.25
CA PRO A 61 -11.87 3.46 -17.97
C PRO A 61 -11.55 2.56 -16.78
N ALA A 62 -12.56 2.27 -15.95
CA ALA A 62 -12.39 1.26 -14.92
C ALA A 62 -12.21 -0.10 -15.62
N PRO A 63 -11.36 -0.99 -15.05
CA PRO A 63 -11.32 -2.37 -15.52
C PRO A 63 -12.73 -3.01 -15.37
N PRO A 64 -13.07 -4.00 -16.20
CA PRO A 64 -14.39 -4.63 -16.11
C PRO A 64 -14.62 -5.27 -14.73
N LEU A 65 -15.89 -5.38 -14.37
CA LEU A 65 -16.29 -6.07 -13.14
C LEU A 65 -15.91 -7.55 -13.22
N PRO A 66 -15.41 -8.14 -12.11
CA PRO A 66 -15.18 -9.57 -12.06
C PRO A 66 -16.52 -10.32 -12.06
N GLU A 67 -16.55 -11.49 -12.71
CA GLU A 67 -17.72 -12.38 -12.67
C GLU A 67 -17.91 -12.97 -11.26
N ILE A 68 -16.81 -13.39 -10.63
CA ILE A 68 -16.79 -13.92 -9.26
C ILE A 68 -16.26 -12.83 -8.32
N THR A 69 -17.08 -12.39 -7.38
CA THR A 69 -16.74 -11.32 -6.41
C THR A 69 -16.37 -11.83 -5.02
N TYR A 70 -16.46 -13.14 -4.80
CA TYR A 70 -16.31 -13.78 -3.49
C TYR A 70 -15.64 -15.15 -3.64
N GLY A 71 -14.69 -15.46 -2.76
CA GLY A 71 -14.03 -16.76 -2.71
C GLY A 71 -13.60 -17.14 -1.30
N GLU A 72 -13.72 -18.43 -0.98
CA GLU A 72 -13.26 -19.02 0.26
C GLU A 72 -12.14 -20.01 -0.05
N PHE A 73 -11.00 -19.85 0.62
CA PHE A 73 -9.81 -20.66 0.40
C PHE A 73 -9.37 -21.27 1.73
N PRO A 74 -9.90 -22.45 2.10
CA PRO A 74 -9.43 -23.17 3.28
C PRO A 74 -7.95 -23.51 3.13
N PHE A 75 -7.22 -23.40 4.25
CA PHE A 75 -5.81 -23.68 4.33
C PHE A 75 -5.42 -24.40 5.62
N ARG A 76 -4.25 -25.02 5.58
CA ARG A 76 -3.61 -25.73 6.67
C ARG A 76 -2.11 -25.44 6.67
N LEU A 77 -1.64 -24.87 7.77
CA LEU A 77 -0.24 -24.57 8.00
C LEU A 77 0.28 -25.44 9.14
N GLU A 78 1.32 -26.23 8.85
CA GLU A 78 2.07 -26.97 9.85
C GLU A 78 3.43 -26.30 10.05
N TYR A 79 3.75 -26.00 11.30
CA TYR A 79 5.05 -25.44 11.66
C TYR A 79 5.53 -26.01 12.98
N GLU A 80 6.83 -26.09 13.15
CA GLU A 80 7.44 -26.40 14.43
C GLU A 80 7.91 -25.12 15.10
N LEU A 81 7.68 -25.01 16.40
CA LEU A 81 8.22 -23.97 17.25
C LEU A 81 8.85 -24.65 18.46
N ASN A 82 10.15 -24.46 18.67
CA ASN A 82 10.86 -25.12 19.77
C ASN A 82 10.70 -26.64 19.80
N GLU A 83 10.78 -27.28 18.62
CA GLU A 83 10.62 -28.73 18.42
C GLU A 83 9.20 -29.26 18.68
N GLU A 84 8.23 -28.41 19.00
CA GLU A 84 6.81 -28.76 19.12
C GLU A 84 6.07 -28.48 17.80
N LEU A 85 5.31 -29.46 17.32
CA LEU A 85 4.51 -29.32 16.10
C LEU A 85 3.19 -28.59 16.39
N HIS A 86 2.99 -27.48 15.69
CA HIS A 86 1.76 -26.69 15.71
C HIS A 86 1.06 -26.77 14.35
N VAL A 87 -0.27 -26.78 14.39
CA VAL A 87 -1.13 -26.83 13.20
C VAL A 87 -2.16 -25.70 13.30
N ILE A 88 -2.22 -24.88 12.25
CA ILE A 88 -3.23 -23.82 12.09
C ILE A 88 -4.11 -24.18 10.89
N GLU A 89 -5.42 -24.28 11.12
CA GLU A 89 -6.43 -24.51 10.10
C GLU A 89 -7.42 -23.33 10.13
N ASP A 90 -7.60 -22.68 8.98
CA ASP A 90 -8.52 -21.56 8.84
C ASP A 90 -8.92 -21.40 7.36
N THR A 91 -9.77 -20.43 7.05
CA THR A 91 -10.21 -20.11 5.70
C THR A 91 -9.91 -18.66 5.37
N LEU A 92 -9.17 -18.45 4.28
CA LEU A 92 -8.97 -17.12 3.72
C LEU A 92 -10.21 -16.75 2.91
N ILE A 93 -10.93 -15.72 3.36
CA ILE A 93 -12.10 -15.18 2.66
C ILE A 93 -11.65 -13.97 1.87
N VAL A 94 -11.94 -13.96 0.58
CA VAL A 94 -11.58 -12.89 -0.35
C VAL A 94 -12.82 -12.28 -0.96
N GLU A 95 -12.90 -10.95 -0.95
CA GLU A 95 -14.08 -10.20 -1.39
C GLU A 95 -13.67 -9.04 -2.30
N PHE A 96 -14.51 -8.75 -3.30
CA PHE A 96 -14.33 -7.59 -4.17
C PHE A 96 -14.70 -6.30 -3.43
N ASP A 97 -13.75 -5.37 -3.33
CA ASP A 97 -13.89 -4.11 -2.59
C ASP A 97 -13.99 -2.89 -3.53
N GLY A 98 -14.25 -3.11 -4.82
CA GLY A 98 -14.43 -2.06 -5.81
C GLY A 98 -13.16 -1.75 -6.59
N PHE A 99 -12.91 -0.46 -6.87
CA PHE A 99 -11.81 -0.03 -7.74
C PHE A 99 -10.85 0.90 -7.01
N GLY A 100 -9.55 0.66 -7.20
CA GLY A 100 -8.45 1.51 -6.74
C GLY A 100 -7.79 2.23 -7.91
N MET A 101 -6.91 3.17 -7.59
CA MET A 101 -6.08 3.87 -8.59
C MET A 101 -4.71 4.19 -8.00
N ASN A 102 -3.64 3.87 -8.73
CA ASN A 102 -2.28 4.28 -8.37
C ASN A 102 -1.51 4.77 -9.61
N GLU A 103 -0.43 5.51 -9.39
CA GLU A 103 0.32 6.21 -10.44
C GLU A 103 1.07 5.24 -11.40
N GLY A 104 1.33 4.00 -10.98
CA GLY A 104 2.07 3.01 -11.78
C GLY A 104 1.18 2.15 -12.69
N ILE A 105 -0.01 1.76 -12.21
CA ILE A 105 -0.90 0.78 -12.88
C ILE A 105 -2.16 1.47 -13.42
N GLY A 106 -2.50 2.67 -12.92
CA GLY A 106 -3.77 3.33 -13.22
C GLY A 106 -4.91 2.73 -12.39
N ARG A 107 -6.10 2.60 -12.97
CA ARG A 107 -7.26 2.00 -12.30
C ARG A 107 -7.14 0.48 -12.24
N TYR A 108 -7.36 -0.09 -11.07
CA TYR A 108 -7.31 -1.54 -10.85
C TYR A 108 -8.48 -2.01 -9.99
N ARG A 109 -8.83 -3.30 -10.09
CA ARG A 109 -9.79 -3.96 -9.21
C ARG A 109 -9.16 -4.14 -7.82
N ARG A 110 -9.86 -3.70 -6.78
CA ARG A 110 -9.42 -3.80 -5.40
C ARG A 110 -10.07 -5.03 -4.77
N TRP A 111 -9.24 -5.82 -4.11
CA TRP A 111 -9.63 -7.03 -3.40
C TRP A 111 -9.22 -6.90 -1.95
N THR A 112 -10.09 -7.31 -1.04
CA THR A 112 -9.80 -7.41 0.40
C THR A 112 -9.82 -8.87 0.82
N SER A 113 -9.06 -9.19 1.86
CA SER A 113 -9.01 -10.54 2.42
C SER A 113 -9.09 -10.49 3.94
N ARG A 114 -9.75 -11.48 4.53
CA ARG A 114 -9.87 -11.70 5.97
C ARG A 114 -9.82 -13.18 6.29
N LEU A 115 -9.46 -13.52 7.52
CA LEU A 115 -9.56 -14.90 8.00
C LEU A 115 -10.97 -15.18 8.52
N ALA A 116 -11.45 -16.41 8.34
CA ALA A 116 -12.76 -16.83 8.82
C ALA A 116 -12.83 -16.86 10.36
N SER A 117 -11.69 -17.11 11.03
CA SER A 117 -11.54 -16.96 12.48
C SER A 117 -11.82 -15.53 12.99
N GLY A 118 -11.74 -14.52 12.12
CA GLY A 118 -11.79 -13.10 12.50
C GLY A 118 -10.44 -12.53 12.92
N GLU A 119 -9.38 -13.32 12.89
CA GLU A 119 -8.01 -12.84 13.11
C GLU A 119 -7.49 -12.06 11.89
N ASP A 120 -6.61 -11.09 12.14
CA ASP A 120 -6.02 -10.27 11.07
C ASP A 120 -4.84 -10.96 10.36
N LEU A 121 -4.27 -11.99 10.99
CA LEU A 121 -2.98 -12.59 10.64
C LEU A 121 -2.93 -14.07 11.04
N VAL A 122 -2.19 -14.87 10.26
CA VAL A 122 -1.79 -16.23 10.66
C VAL A 122 -0.57 -16.10 11.56
N LEU A 123 -0.78 -15.83 12.85
CA LEU A 123 0.28 -15.60 13.83
C LEU A 123 1.07 -16.89 14.09
N LEU A 124 2.39 -16.82 14.00
CA LEU A 124 3.30 -17.93 14.34
C LEU A 124 3.91 -17.76 15.73
N LEU A 125 4.38 -16.55 16.03
CA LEU A 125 5.04 -16.22 17.29
C LEU A 125 4.93 -14.72 17.58
N GLU A 126 4.55 -14.39 18.81
CA GLU A 126 4.69 -13.05 19.36
C GLU A 126 6.02 -12.94 20.09
N VAL A 127 6.97 -12.18 19.52
CA VAL A 127 8.33 -12.01 20.08
C VAL A 127 8.32 -10.95 21.18
N SER A 128 7.50 -9.91 20.99
CA SER A 128 7.25 -8.83 21.95
C SER A 128 5.98 -8.08 21.57
N ASP A 129 5.50 -7.18 22.43
CA ASP A 129 4.36 -6.29 22.16
C ASP A 129 4.47 -5.51 20.83
N ASN A 130 5.69 -5.32 20.33
CA ASN A 130 5.96 -4.56 19.11
C ASN A 130 6.47 -5.42 17.95
N LYS A 131 6.68 -6.73 18.13
CA LYS A 131 7.22 -7.61 17.10
C LYS A 131 6.47 -8.94 17.04
N GLN A 132 5.83 -9.18 15.91
CA GLN A 132 5.05 -10.38 15.65
C GLN A 132 5.52 -11.03 14.34
N ILE A 133 5.72 -12.35 14.39
CA ILE A 133 6.04 -13.18 13.24
C ILE A 133 4.75 -13.87 12.81
N PHE A 134 4.42 -13.74 11.54
CA PHE A 134 3.20 -14.29 10.97
C PHE A 134 3.49 -14.90 9.60
N TYR A 135 2.65 -15.83 9.20
CA TYR A 135 2.66 -16.37 7.87
C TYR A 135 1.72 -15.56 6.98
N PHE A 136 2.19 -15.18 5.79
CA PHE A 136 1.39 -14.47 4.81
C PHE A 136 0.86 -15.47 3.76
N PRO A 137 -0.45 -15.79 3.74
CA PRO A 137 -1.00 -16.73 2.78
C PRO A 137 -0.80 -16.25 1.34
N GLY A 138 -0.89 -14.94 1.10
CA GLY A 138 -0.73 -14.33 -0.21
C GLY A 138 -1.72 -13.19 -0.42
N PRO A 139 -1.56 -12.41 -1.50
CA PRO A 139 -2.42 -11.27 -1.76
C PRO A 139 -3.78 -11.72 -2.33
N ALA A 140 -4.86 -11.04 -1.92
CA ALA A 140 -6.24 -11.35 -2.28
C ALA A 140 -6.47 -11.50 -3.80
N ASN A 141 -5.88 -10.61 -4.60
CA ASN A 141 -6.05 -10.60 -6.05
C ASN A 141 -5.47 -11.87 -6.73
N TYR A 142 -4.44 -12.49 -6.14
CA TYR A 142 -3.87 -13.74 -6.67
C TYR A 142 -4.89 -14.87 -6.62
N TYR A 143 -5.58 -15.03 -5.47
CA TYR A 143 -6.61 -16.06 -5.27
C TYR A 143 -7.82 -15.87 -6.17
N MET A 144 -8.14 -14.63 -6.53
CA MET A 144 -9.26 -14.30 -7.41
C MET A 144 -8.90 -14.35 -8.90
N GLY A 145 -7.71 -14.83 -9.26
CA GLY A 145 -7.24 -14.92 -10.64
C GLY A 145 -6.89 -13.57 -11.27
N ASP A 146 -6.89 -12.47 -10.50
CA ASP A 146 -6.65 -11.11 -10.97
C ASP A 146 -5.15 -10.78 -10.91
N ARG A 147 -4.40 -11.42 -11.82
CA ARG A 147 -2.93 -11.45 -11.86
C ARG A 147 -2.33 -10.16 -12.42
N LEU A 148 -2.47 -9.04 -11.71
CA LEU A 148 -1.85 -7.77 -12.08
C LEU A 148 -0.31 -7.83 -12.05
N ASN A 149 0.26 -8.63 -11.14
CA ASN A 149 1.68 -8.93 -11.04
C ASN A 149 1.82 -10.40 -10.64
N GLY A 150 2.73 -11.16 -11.25
CA GLY A 150 2.96 -12.55 -10.87
C GLY A 150 3.31 -12.64 -9.39
N TYR A 151 2.52 -13.39 -8.62
CA TYR A 151 2.80 -13.66 -7.21
C TYR A 151 3.58 -14.96 -7.12
N ASN A 152 4.79 -14.88 -6.57
CA ASN A 152 5.56 -16.05 -6.19
C ASN A 152 5.36 -16.26 -4.70
N HIS A 153 4.76 -17.38 -4.36
CA HIS A 153 4.53 -17.78 -2.97
C HIS A 153 5.87 -17.92 -2.24
N THR A 154 5.98 -17.32 -1.06
CA THR A 154 7.28 -17.17 -0.36
C THR A 154 7.65 -18.34 0.54
N PHE A 155 6.83 -19.40 0.60
CA PHE A 155 7.14 -20.60 1.39
C PHE A 155 8.53 -21.18 1.02
N PRO A 156 9.36 -21.58 2.01
CA PRO A 156 9.12 -21.65 3.47
C PRO A 156 9.58 -20.40 4.25
N SER A 157 9.42 -19.20 3.69
CA SER A 157 9.66 -17.92 4.39
C SER A 157 8.39 -17.42 5.09
N ALA A 158 8.57 -16.65 6.16
CA ALA A 158 7.48 -15.95 6.86
C ALA A 158 7.71 -14.43 6.79
N SER A 159 6.80 -13.68 7.40
CA SER A 159 6.90 -12.23 7.50
C SER A 159 6.91 -11.80 8.95
N PHE A 160 7.47 -10.62 9.19
CA PHE A 160 7.32 -9.97 10.48
C PHE A 160 6.84 -8.54 10.33
N ILE A 161 6.15 -8.10 11.36
CA ILE A 161 5.87 -6.68 11.59
C ILE A 161 6.63 -6.31 12.85
N GLU A 162 7.47 -5.28 12.73
CA GLU A 162 8.16 -4.64 13.83
C GLU A 162 7.72 -3.19 13.91
N ARG A 163 7.35 -2.72 15.10
CA ARG A 163 6.75 -1.40 15.30
C ARG A 163 7.61 -0.51 16.17
N GLU A 164 7.68 0.77 15.80
CA GLU A 164 8.05 1.81 16.75
C GLU A 164 6.83 2.18 17.61
N ARG A 165 6.90 1.85 18.90
CA ARG A 165 6.06 2.36 20.01
C ARG A 165 4.52 2.24 19.85
N GLY A 166 3.96 1.13 20.33
CA GLY A 166 2.67 1.12 21.05
C GLY A 166 1.37 1.24 20.25
N ILE A 167 1.40 1.19 18.92
CA ILE A 167 0.20 1.16 18.07
C ILE A 167 -0.01 -0.28 17.60
N THR A 168 -1.22 -0.87 17.68
CA THR A 168 -1.50 -2.27 17.27
C THR A 168 -2.07 -2.37 15.84
N ARG A 169 -2.12 -3.57 15.23
CA ARG A 169 -2.61 -3.76 13.84
C ARG A 169 -4.09 -3.47 13.74
N ARG A 170 -4.86 -3.87 14.75
CA ARG A 170 -6.28 -3.54 14.88
C ARG A 170 -6.54 -2.04 14.82
N ASP A 171 -5.65 -1.24 15.42
CA ASP A 171 -5.77 0.22 15.38
C ASP A 171 -5.57 0.73 13.94
N ILE A 172 -4.57 0.24 13.20
CA ILE A 172 -4.23 0.75 11.86
C ILE A 172 -5.19 0.24 10.77
N LEU A 173 -5.61 -1.03 10.82
CA LEU A 173 -6.53 -1.59 9.81
C LEU A 173 -7.90 -0.92 9.84
N HIS A 174 -8.26 -0.29 10.95
CA HIS A 174 -9.52 0.43 11.15
C HIS A 174 -9.36 1.96 11.20
N ASP A 175 -8.12 2.46 11.27
CA ASP A 175 -7.85 3.88 11.31
C ASP A 175 -7.19 4.36 10.01
N LYS A 176 -8.00 5.04 9.19
CA LYS A 176 -7.55 5.68 7.94
C LYS A 176 -6.46 6.72 8.18
N GLU A 177 -6.44 7.42 9.32
CA GLU A 177 -5.38 8.39 9.63
C GLU A 177 -4.03 7.69 9.85
N LEU A 178 -4.03 6.53 10.51
CA LEU A 178 -2.80 5.75 10.72
C LEU A 178 -2.28 5.13 9.41
N LEU A 179 -3.16 4.63 8.55
CA LEU A 179 -2.78 4.14 7.21
C LEU A 179 -2.19 5.26 6.33
N GLU A 180 -2.72 6.48 6.40
CA GLU A 180 -2.18 7.63 5.67
C GLU A 180 -0.83 8.13 6.25
N GLN A 181 -0.62 7.97 7.55
CA GLN A 181 0.58 8.43 8.24
C GLN A 181 1.77 7.48 8.07
N PHE A 182 1.53 6.18 8.25
CA PHE A 182 2.59 5.16 8.25
C PHE A 182 2.77 4.49 6.89
N GLY A 183 1.83 4.67 5.95
CA GLY A 183 1.84 3.98 4.67
C GLY A 183 1.44 2.49 4.80
N PRO A 184 1.43 1.73 3.69
CA PRO A 184 1.29 0.29 3.77
C PRO A 184 2.41 -0.28 4.65
N LEU A 185 2.06 -1.14 5.61
CA LEU A 185 3.03 -1.77 6.51
C LEU A 185 4.14 -2.43 5.68
N ASP A 186 5.40 -2.05 5.93
CA ASP A 186 6.56 -2.71 5.34
C ASP A 186 6.56 -4.17 5.81
N GLN A 187 6.14 -5.07 4.93
CA GLN A 187 6.21 -6.51 5.16
C GLN A 187 7.64 -6.94 4.91
N ASN A 188 8.39 -7.15 5.98
CA ASN A 188 9.73 -7.70 5.87
C ASN A 188 9.64 -9.23 5.85
N THR A 189 10.30 -9.84 4.87
CA THR A 189 10.38 -11.30 4.74
C THR A 189 11.53 -11.84 5.59
N ILE A 190 11.26 -12.87 6.38
CA ILE A 190 12.26 -13.68 7.10
C ILE A 190 12.41 -14.98 6.33
N ASN A 191 13.62 -15.27 5.85
CA ASN A 191 13.90 -16.53 5.17
C ASN A 191 13.90 -17.71 6.16
N GLU A 192 13.88 -18.93 5.63
CA GLU A 192 13.85 -20.17 6.43
C GLU A 192 15.02 -20.29 7.40
N GLU A 193 16.25 -19.99 6.96
CA GLU A 193 17.45 -20.09 7.80
C GLU A 193 17.37 -19.14 9.00
N GLU A 194 16.88 -17.92 8.78
CA GLU A 194 16.72 -16.92 9.83
C GLU A 194 15.57 -17.29 10.79
N LEU A 195 14.46 -17.83 10.27
CA LEU A 195 13.36 -18.36 11.08
C LEU A 195 13.83 -19.44 12.06
N LEU A 196 14.62 -20.39 11.55
CA LEU A 196 15.14 -21.48 12.38
C LEU A 196 16.19 -20.98 13.37
N ASN A 197 17.18 -20.21 12.91
CA ASN A 197 18.32 -19.83 13.75
C ASN A 197 17.97 -18.79 14.83
N GLN A 198 17.07 -17.85 14.54
CA GLN A 198 16.73 -16.78 15.49
C GLN A 198 15.49 -17.08 16.34
N TYR A 199 14.48 -17.73 15.74
CA TYR A 199 13.18 -17.91 16.38
C TYR A 199 12.83 -19.36 16.65
N ASN A 200 13.68 -20.31 16.22
CA ASN A 200 13.45 -21.74 16.35
C ASN A 200 12.10 -22.17 15.73
N ILE A 201 11.75 -21.53 14.61
CA ILE A 201 10.55 -21.80 13.82
C ILE A 201 10.96 -22.53 12.55
N ARG A 202 10.28 -23.63 12.24
CA ARG A 202 10.41 -24.34 10.96
C ARG A 202 9.04 -24.52 10.32
N LEU A 203 8.84 -23.99 9.12
CA LEU A 203 7.61 -24.25 8.36
C LEU A 203 7.71 -25.64 7.72
N VAL A 204 6.78 -26.53 8.06
CA VAL A 204 6.83 -27.94 7.65
C VAL A 204 5.98 -28.19 6.41
N ASN A 205 4.75 -27.71 6.43
CA ASN A 205 3.81 -27.91 5.33
C ASN A 205 2.87 -26.72 5.17
N TRP A 206 2.51 -26.42 3.93
CA TRP A 206 1.54 -25.40 3.59
C TRP A 206 0.61 -25.92 2.51
N GLU A 207 -0.67 -26.00 2.85
CA GLU A 207 -1.73 -26.39 1.94
C GLU A 207 -2.79 -25.29 1.92
N ILE A 208 -3.17 -24.83 0.74
CA ILE A 208 -4.28 -23.89 0.56
C ILE A 208 -5.01 -24.25 -0.73
N SER A 209 -6.31 -23.97 -0.78
CA SER A 209 -7.10 -24.12 -1.99
C SER A 209 -6.53 -23.28 -3.14
N GLU A 210 -6.54 -23.88 -4.33
CA GLU A 210 -6.04 -23.24 -5.55
C GLU A 210 -6.83 -21.96 -5.89
N PRO A 211 -6.17 -20.95 -6.46
CA PRO A 211 -6.84 -19.76 -6.97
C PRO A 211 -7.96 -20.08 -7.96
N ILE A 212 -9.04 -19.31 -7.91
CA ILE A 212 -10.14 -19.44 -8.87
C ILE A 212 -9.73 -18.91 -10.25
N VAL A 213 -10.29 -19.52 -11.29
CA VAL A 213 -10.26 -18.97 -12.65
C VAL A 213 -11.44 -18.02 -12.79
N ASN A 214 -11.16 -16.72 -12.71
CA ASN A 214 -12.17 -15.68 -12.82
C ASN A 214 -12.17 -15.07 -14.22
N ASN A 215 -13.34 -14.63 -14.68
CA ASN A 215 -13.51 -13.94 -15.94
C ASN A 215 -13.59 -12.43 -15.68
N PHE A 216 -12.83 -11.69 -16.49
CA PHE A 216 -12.76 -10.23 -16.40
C PHE A 216 -13.30 -9.55 -17.66
N GLY A 217 -14.03 -10.27 -18.52
CA GLY A 217 -14.76 -9.69 -19.64
C GLY A 217 -13.88 -9.06 -20.72
N ASP A 218 -12.65 -9.57 -20.88
CA ASP A 218 -11.71 -9.18 -21.94
C ASP A 218 -12.16 -9.66 -23.33
#